data_AF-A0A8J4UK46-F1
#
_entry.id   AF-A0A8J4UK46-F1
#
_cell.length_a   1.000
_cell.length_b   1.000
_cell.length_c   1.000
_cell.angle_alpha   90.00
_cell.angle_beta   90.00
_cell.angle_gamma   90.00
#
_symmetry.space_group_name_H-M   'P 1'
#
loop_
_entity.id
_entity.type
_entity.pdbx_description
1 polymer ?
#
loop_
_entity_poly.entity_id
_entity_poly.type
_entity_poly.pdbx_seq_one_letter_code
_entity_poly.pdbx_strand_id
1 'polypeptide(L)'
;MSDFVILSLILFLVVCLILTLAGFVYYSGLLSEIVVRTGSPPVRKMTVAYKFKKGSYKDRGAAFTESCSIAPQLCSIALYYDNPNQTDADCCRYAVGSILSQAEEKPDEELQRVYEKFGFQVISFPEVSCAVTSSFPNHCMLSPICGAYRVFPELHSYIAERGLNAYPFIEICKGDLIHYMCPLENQEAFSVPELLEKRTEKEEETEHKNGDQEKDAEEMHT
;
A
#
# COMPACT_ATOMS: atom_id res chain seq x y z
N MET A 1 31.75 3.45 -47.92
CA MET A 1 30.37 4.00 -48.08
C MET A 1 29.36 3.27 -47.20
N SER A 2 29.44 1.94 -47.06
CA SER A 2 28.65 1.15 -46.10
C SER A 2 28.77 1.64 -44.65
N ASP A 3 29.99 1.94 -44.20
CA ASP A 3 30.26 2.17 -42.77
C ASP A 3 29.70 3.50 -42.28
N PHE A 4 29.73 4.53 -43.13
CA PHE A 4 29.10 5.83 -42.82
C PHE A 4 27.57 5.71 -42.76
N VAL A 5 26.97 4.89 -43.63
CA VAL A 5 25.53 4.62 -43.61
C VAL A 5 25.15 3.82 -42.35
N ILE A 6 25.95 2.81 -41.98
CA ILE A 6 25.74 2.02 -40.75
C ILE A 6 25.87 2.91 -39.51
N LEU A 7 26.90 3.75 -39.42
CA LEU A 7 27.09 4.68 -38.29
C LEU A 7 25.93 5.68 -38.18
N SER A 8 25.46 6.22 -39.30
CA SER A 8 24.29 7.11 -39.34
C SER A 8 23.02 6.40 -38.85
N LEU A 9 22.80 5.15 -39.27
CA LEU A 9 21.66 4.34 -38.83
C LEU A 9 21.72 4.02 -37.33
N ILE A 10 22.91 3.68 -36.80
CA ILE A 10 23.11 3.46 -35.37
C ILE A 10 22.82 4.74 -34.60
N LEU A 11 23.35 5.89 -35.03
CA LEU A 11 23.08 7.18 -34.37
C LEU A 11 21.59 7.50 -34.38
N PHE A 12 20.91 7.32 -35.51
CA PHE A 12 19.47 7.52 -35.62
C PHE A 12 18.70 6.61 -34.66
N LEU A 13 19.04 5.32 -34.60
CA LEU A 13 18.41 4.37 -33.68
C LEU A 13 18.60 4.77 -32.21
N VAL A 14 19.81 5.20 -31.84
CA VAL A 14 20.12 5.68 -30.49
C VAL A 14 19.30 6.93 -30.15
N VAL A 15 19.18 7.88 -31.08
CA VAL A 15 18.34 9.08 -30.87
C VAL A 15 16.88 8.70 -30.70
N CYS A 16 16.34 7.81 -31.54
CA CYS A 16 14.96 7.31 -31.39
C CYS A 16 14.75 6.61 -30.04
N LEU A 17 15.71 5.82 -29.58
CA LEU A 17 15.64 5.16 -28.27
C LEU A 17 15.62 6.18 -27.13
N ILE A 18 16.48 7.20 -27.18
CA ILE A 18 16.51 8.28 -26.18
C ILE A 18 15.19 9.03 -26.14
N LEU A 19 14.64 9.42 -27.30
CA LEU A 19 13.35 10.10 -27.39
C LEU A 19 12.20 9.24 -26.84
N THR A 20 12.22 7.93 -27.12
CA THR A 20 11.23 6.98 -26.60
C THR A 20 11.32 6.88 -25.07
N LEU A 21 12.54 6.77 -24.53
CA LEU A 21 12.75 6.72 -23.08
C LEU A 21 12.34 8.03 -22.40
N ALA A 22 12.68 9.19 -22.98
CA ALA A 22 12.27 10.49 -22.47
C ALA A 22 10.74 10.65 -22.49
N GLY A 23 10.09 10.25 -23.59
CA GLY A 23 8.64 10.21 -23.69
C GLY A 23 8.01 9.28 -22.65
N PHE A 24 8.59 8.11 -22.42
CA PHE A 24 8.14 7.18 -21.39
C PHE A 24 8.28 7.75 -19.97
N VAL A 25 9.41 8.38 -19.64
CA VAL A 25 9.63 9.04 -18.34
C VAL A 25 8.59 10.13 -18.11
N TYR A 26 8.33 10.96 -19.12
CA TYR A 26 7.28 12.00 -19.03
C TYR A 26 5.88 11.39 -18.86
N TYR A 27 5.52 10.42 -19.71
CA TYR A 27 4.22 9.76 -19.68
C TYR A 27 3.96 8.99 -18.37
N SER A 28 4.99 8.38 -17.79
CA SER A 28 4.88 7.58 -16.56
C SER A 28 4.57 8.40 -15.30
N GLY A 29 4.67 9.73 -15.35
CA GLY A 29 4.50 10.58 -14.17
C GLY A 29 5.73 10.62 -13.25
N LEU A 30 6.87 10.05 -13.65
CA LEU A 30 8.11 10.11 -12.86
C LEU A 30 8.62 11.53 -12.60
N LEU A 31 8.19 12.50 -13.41
CA LEU A 31 8.51 13.92 -13.25
C LEU A 31 7.36 14.72 -12.60
N SER A 32 6.23 14.09 -12.30
CA SER A 32 5.09 14.78 -11.68
C SER A 32 5.44 15.29 -10.29
N GLU A 33 4.99 16.49 -9.96
CA GLU A 33 5.13 17.01 -8.60
C GLU A 33 4.30 16.19 -7.61
N ILE A 34 4.88 15.87 -6.46
CA ILE A 34 4.16 15.19 -5.37
C ILE A 34 3.62 16.26 -4.44
N VAL A 35 2.29 16.40 -4.39
CA VAL A 35 1.64 17.39 -3.56
C VAL A 35 0.97 16.70 -2.38
N VAL A 36 1.52 16.89 -1.18
CA VAL A 36 0.96 16.35 0.06
C VAL A 36 0.10 17.39 0.75
N ARG A 37 -1.11 16.99 1.18
CA ARG A 37 -2.07 17.88 1.86
C ARG A 37 -2.81 17.14 2.96
N THR A 38 -3.29 17.88 3.96
CA THR A 38 -4.29 17.40 4.90
C THR A 38 -5.68 17.86 4.47
N GLY A 39 -6.65 16.95 4.48
CA GLY A 39 -8.04 17.27 4.12
C GLY A 39 -8.91 16.02 4.04
N SER A 40 -10.06 16.14 3.40
CA SER A 40 -10.95 15.01 3.20
C SER A 40 -10.33 13.97 2.25
N PRO A 41 -10.38 12.67 2.60
CA PRO A 41 -9.82 11.61 1.77
C PRO A 41 -10.55 11.48 0.43
N PRO A 42 -9.88 10.93 -0.60
CA PRO A 42 -10.48 10.73 -1.92
C PRO A 42 -11.51 9.58 -1.96
N VAL A 43 -11.70 8.88 -0.84
CA VAL A 43 -12.52 7.67 -0.73
C VAL A 43 -13.41 7.73 0.51
N ARG A 44 -14.64 7.24 0.34
CA ARG A 44 -15.63 7.11 1.41
C ARG A 44 -15.48 5.75 2.10
N LYS A 45 -16.48 5.37 2.91
CA LYS A 45 -16.66 4.00 3.38
C LYS A 45 -16.46 3.02 2.23
N MET A 46 -15.71 1.94 2.46
CA MET A 46 -15.38 0.98 1.42
C MET A 46 -15.45 -0.45 1.93
N THR A 47 -15.93 -1.36 1.10
CA THR A 47 -15.86 -2.80 1.35
C THR A 47 -14.74 -3.38 0.52
N VAL A 48 -13.82 -4.09 1.16
CA VAL A 48 -12.58 -4.57 0.55
C VAL A 48 -12.50 -6.08 0.70
N ALA A 49 -12.23 -6.76 -0.41
CA ALA A 49 -11.70 -8.11 -0.39
C ALA A 49 -10.19 -8.03 -0.28
N TYR A 50 -9.59 -8.66 0.73
CA TYR A 50 -8.16 -8.56 1.01
C TYR A 50 -7.54 -9.91 1.38
N LYS A 51 -6.22 -9.98 1.22
CA LYS A 51 -5.37 -10.97 1.86
C LYS A 51 -4.36 -10.25 2.76
N PHE A 52 -4.27 -10.70 4.00
CA PHE A 52 -3.20 -10.30 4.90
C PHE A 52 -1.89 -11.03 4.56
N LYS A 53 -0.78 -10.30 4.57
CA LYS A 53 0.56 -10.81 4.30
C LYS A 53 1.55 -10.20 5.28
N LYS A 54 2.60 -10.97 5.55
CA LYS A 54 3.79 -10.54 6.29
C LYS A 54 5.00 -10.80 5.39
N GLY A 55 5.87 -9.81 5.23
CA GLY A 55 7.03 -9.85 4.36
C GLY A 55 7.33 -8.51 3.71
N SER A 56 8.39 -8.49 2.91
CA SER A 56 8.87 -7.29 2.23
C SER A 56 7.80 -6.65 1.35
N TYR A 57 7.60 -5.34 1.50
CA TYR A 57 6.70 -4.57 0.64
C TYR A 57 7.16 -4.51 -0.83
N LYS A 58 8.36 -4.99 -1.16
CA LYS A 58 8.82 -5.10 -2.55
C LYS A 58 8.22 -6.32 -3.26
N ASP A 59 7.80 -7.34 -2.52
CA ASP A 59 7.31 -8.60 -3.05
C ASP A 59 5.76 -8.63 -3.18
N ARG A 60 5.11 -7.49 -2.94
CA ARG A 60 3.65 -7.33 -3.01
C ARG A 60 3.05 -7.51 -4.40
N GLY A 61 3.88 -7.47 -5.46
CA GLY A 61 3.43 -7.57 -6.86
C GLY A 61 2.58 -8.81 -7.14
N ALA A 62 2.99 -9.98 -6.65
CA ALA A 62 2.26 -11.23 -6.87
C ALA A 62 0.85 -11.19 -6.25
N ALA A 63 0.71 -10.59 -5.07
CA ALA A 63 -0.57 -10.48 -4.38
C ALA A 63 -1.51 -9.46 -5.06
N PHE A 64 -0.96 -8.37 -5.61
CA PHE A 64 -1.71 -7.48 -6.50
C PHE A 64 -2.17 -8.20 -7.77
N THR A 65 -1.28 -8.94 -8.43
CA THR A 65 -1.62 -9.71 -9.64
C THR A 65 -2.72 -10.72 -9.37
N GLU A 66 -2.66 -11.42 -8.23
CA GLU A 66 -3.71 -12.36 -7.82
C GLU A 66 -5.08 -11.66 -7.70
N SER A 67 -5.14 -10.53 -6.98
CA SER A 67 -6.37 -9.76 -6.80
C SER A 67 -6.93 -9.21 -8.12
N CYS A 68 -6.07 -8.60 -8.94
CA CYS A 68 -6.46 -8.01 -10.22
C CYS A 68 -6.89 -9.06 -11.26
N SER A 69 -6.39 -10.31 -11.14
CA SER A 69 -6.79 -11.39 -12.05
C SER A 69 -8.22 -11.87 -11.82
N ILE A 70 -8.79 -11.64 -10.63
CA ILE A 70 -10.19 -11.99 -10.32
C ILE A 70 -11.15 -10.98 -10.95
N ALA A 71 -10.87 -9.68 -10.80
CA ALA A 71 -11.69 -8.61 -11.34
C ALA A 71 -10.84 -7.37 -11.69
N PRO A 72 -10.31 -7.29 -12.93
CA PRO A 72 -9.39 -6.23 -13.35
C PRO A 72 -10.04 -4.84 -13.42
N GLN A 73 -11.37 -4.77 -13.46
CA GLN A 73 -12.13 -3.53 -13.48
C GLN A 73 -12.27 -2.87 -12.10
N LEU A 74 -11.98 -3.60 -11.01
CA LEU A 74 -12.07 -3.06 -9.66
C LEU A 74 -10.84 -2.22 -9.31
N CYS A 75 -11.03 -1.27 -8.39
CA CYS A 75 -9.90 -0.52 -7.82
C CYS A 75 -9.08 -1.46 -6.92
N SER A 76 -7.78 -1.51 -7.14
CA SER A 76 -6.86 -2.22 -6.25
C SER A 76 -6.56 -1.37 -5.03
N ILE A 77 -6.35 -2.00 -3.88
CA ILE A 77 -6.01 -1.34 -2.62
C ILE A 77 -4.93 -2.12 -1.87
N ALA A 78 -4.02 -1.37 -1.22
CA ALA A 78 -3.10 -1.92 -0.24
C ALA A 78 -3.02 -1.04 1.02
N LEU A 79 -2.91 -1.69 2.18
CA LEU A 79 -2.74 -1.07 3.48
C LEU A 79 -1.39 -1.52 4.06
N TYR A 80 -0.57 -0.57 4.49
CA TYR A 80 0.76 -0.80 5.08
C TYR A 80 0.71 -0.40 6.55
N TYR A 81 0.97 -1.38 7.42
CA TYR A 81 0.83 -1.22 8.86
C TYR A 81 2.14 -0.89 9.57
N ASP A 82 3.28 -1.07 8.90
CA ASP A 82 4.60 -0.93 9.47
C ASP A 82 5.44 0.06 8.64
N ASN A 83 6.42 0.71 9.29
CA ASN A 83 7.37 1.56 8.59
C ASN A 83 8.54 0.71 8.08
N PRO A 84 8.76 0.56 6.76
CA PRO A 84 9.81 -0.30 6.22
C PRO A 84 11.23 0.20 6.50
N ASN A 85 11.39 1.44 6.98
CA ASN A 85 12.68 1.98 7.43
C ASN A 85 12.99 1.67 8.90
N GLN A 86 12.01 1.19 9.66
CA GLN A 86 12.13 0.89 11.09
C GLN A 86 11.86 -0.58 11.41
N THR A 87 11.05 -1.24 10.60
CA THR A 87 10.68 -2.65 10.73
C THR A 87 11.44 -3.48 9.71
N ASP A 88 12.00 -4.61 10.15
CA ASP A 88 12.64 -5.57 9.24
C ASP A 88 11.71 -5.96 8.10
N ALA A 89 12.26 -6.13 6.90
CA ALA A 89 11.49 -6.41 5.69
C ALA A 89 10.59 -7.65 5.87
N ASP A 90 11.11 -8.72 6.47
CA ASP A 90 10.35 -9.96 6.72
C ASP A 90 9.30 -9.82 7.83
N CYS A 91 9.34 -8.72 8.58
CA CYS A 91 8.41 -8.40 9.65
C CYS A 91 7.30 -7.42 9.25
N CYS A 92 7.44 -6.74 8.11
CA CYS A 92 6.46 -5.80 7.62
C CYS A 92 5.13 -6.49 7.31
N ARG A 93 4.01 -5.91 7.76
CA ARG A 93 2.66 -6.42 7.59
C ARG A 93 1.88 -5.52 6.66
N TYR A 94 1.09 -6.13 5.79
CA TYR A 94 0.24 -5.41 4.86
C TYR A 94 -1.00 -6.23 4.50
N ALA A 95 -2.06 -5.53 4.11
CA ALA A 95 -3.23 -6.12 3.47
C ALA A 95 -3.29 -5.63 2.03
N VAL A 96 -3.66 -6.50 1.10
CA VAL A 96 -3.76 -6.16 -0.33
C VAL A 96 -4.96 -6.84 -0.95
N GLY A 97 -5.64 -6.14 -1.85
CA GLY A 97 -6.74 -6.71 -2.60
C GLY A 97 -7.49 -5.70 -3.45
N SER A 98 -8.82 -5.81 -3.48
CA SER A 98 -9.69 -5.01 -4.34
C SER A 98 -10.87 -4.43 -3.57
N ILE A 99 -11.26 -3.21 -3.94
CA ILE A 99 -12.46 -2.54 -3.42
C ILE A 99 -13.69 -3.12 -4.13
N LEU A 100 -14.55 -3.82 -3.39
CA LEU A 100 -15.78 -4.43 -3.90
C LEU A 100 -16.94 -3.43 -4.01
N SER A 101 -17.02 -2.48 -3.08
CA SER A 101 -18.02 -1.40 -3.11
C SER A 101 -17.54 -0.16 -2.35
N GLN A 102 -18.11 1.00 -2.67
CA GLN A 102 -17.88 2.25 -1.98
C GLN A 102 -19.20 2.90 -1.55
N ALA A 103 -19.14 3.72 -0.49
CA ALA A 103 -20.28 4.38 0.13
C ALA A 103 -21.35 3.39 0.63
N GLU A 104 -22.61 3.61 0.23
CA GLU A 104 -23.79 2.82 0.63
C GLU A 104 -24.08 1.66 -0.34
N GLU A 105 -23.24 1.46 -1.37
CA GLU A 105 -23.44 0.39 -2.34
C GLU A 105 -23.13 -0.98 -1.70
N LYS A 106 -24.06 -1.91 -1.86
CA LYS A 106 -23.82 -3.30 -1.47
C LYS A 106 -22.83 -3.94 -2.46
N PRO A 107 -21.82 -4.67 -1.98
CA PRO A 107 -20.96 -5.44 -2.85
C PRO A 107 -21.78 -6.48 -3.62
N ASP A 108 -21.38 -6.75 -4.85
CA ASP A 108 -21.93 -7.85 -5.63
C ASP A 108 -21.63 -9.18 -4.92
N GLU A 109 -22.68 -9.90 -4.52
CA GLU A 109 -22.56 -11.17 -3.79
C GLU A 109 -21.85 -12.24 -4.62
N GLU A 110 -22.03 -12.28 -5.93
CA GLU A 110 -21.34 -13.24 -6.79
C GLU A 110 -19.84 -12.95 -6.80
N LEU A 111 -19.49 -11.67 -6.95
CA LEU A 111 -18.11 -11.22 -6.94
C LEU A 111 -17.43 -11.49 -5.60
N GLN A 112 -18.11 -11.18 -4.49
CA GLN A 112 -17.64 -11.50 -3.15
C GLN A 112 -17.35 -13.00 -3.00
N ARG A 113 -18.27 -13.88 -3.40
CA ARG A 113 -18.08 -15.34 -3.32
C ARG A 113 -16.89 -15.82 -4.16
N VAL A 114 -16.62 -15.18 -5.30
CA VAL A 114 -15.43 -15.49 -6.11
C VAL A 114 -14.15 -15.14 -5.34
N TYR A 115 -14.08 -13.94 -4.75
CA TYR A 115 -12.92 -13.54 -3.93
C TYR A 115 -12.71 -14.49 -2.73
N GLU A 116 -13.78 -14.83 -2.00
CA GLU A 116 -13.73 -15.78 -0.89
C GLU A 116 -13.24 -17.17 -1.33
N LYS A 117 -13.67 -17.66 -2.50
CA LYS A 117 -13.20 -18.93 -3.09
C LYS A 117 -11.69 -18.91 -3.37
N PHE A 118 -11.12 -17.76 -3.70
CA PHE A 118 -9.68 -17.57 -3.87
C PHE A 118 -8.95 -17.25 -2.55
N GLY A 119 -9.64 -17.35 -1.41
CA GLY A 119 -9.07 -17.18 -0.07
C GLY A 119 -8.89 -15.72 0.35
N PHE A 120 -9.64 -14.80 -0.24
CA PHE A 120 -9.73 -13.43 0.25
C PHE A 120 -10.77 -13.33 1.36
N GLN A 121 -10.48 -12.51 2.36
CA GLN A 121 -11.44 -12.12 3.39
C GLN A 121 -12.10 -10.80 3.01
N VAL A 122 -13.27 -10.51 3.57
CA VAL A 122 -14.01 -9.27 3.31
C VAL A 122 -14.12 -8.45 4.58
N ILE A 123 -13.79 -7.16 4.47
CA ILE A 123 -13.90 -6.20 5.57
C ILE A 123 -14.44 -4.87 5.06
N SER A 124 -15.14 -4.13 5.92
CA SER A 124 -15.57 -2.76 5.64
C SER A 124 -14.75 -1.76 6.43
N PHE A 125 -14.14 -0.80 5.74
CA PHE A 125 -13.45 0.32 6.35
C PHE A 125 -14.34 1.57 6.38
N PRO A 126 -14.29 2.37 7.47
CA PRO A 126 -15.14 3.55 7.62
C PRO A 126 -14.69 4.71 6.72
N GLU A 127 -15.57 5.70 6.58
CA GLU A 127 -15.19 7.01 6.07
C GLU A 127 -14.50 7.81 7.17
N VAL A 128 -13.48 8.58 6.81
CA VAL A 128 -12.83 9.57 7.69
C VAL A 128 -13.00 10.96 7.10
N SER A 129 -13.17 11.95 7.97
CA SER A 129 -13.28 13.37 7.62
C SER A 129 -11.92 13.99 7.29
N CYS A 130 -10.84 13.47 7.89
CA CYS A 130 -9.49 14.03 7.76
C CYS A 130 -8.41 12.95 7.56
N ALA A 131 -7.59 13.14 6.53
CA ALA A 131 -6.43 12.32 6.22
C ALA A 131 -5.30 13.17 5.61
N VAL A 132 -4.06 12.70 5.75
CA VAL A 132 -2.96 13.17 4.91
C VAL A 132 -3.10 12.46 3.57
N THR A 133 -3.15 13.21 2.48
CA THR A 133 -3.43 12.68 1.13
C THR A 133 -2.38 13.13 0.13
N SER A 134 -2.19 12.30 -0.89
CA SER A 134 -1.38 12.60 -2.08
C SER A 134 -1.89 11.78 -3.26
N SER A 135 -1.41 12.06 -4.46
CA SER A 135 -1.73 11.29 -5.65
C SER A 135 -0.54 11.17 -6.60
N PHE A 136 -0.58 10.12 -7.42
CA PHE A 136 0.43 9.85 -8.45
C PHE A 136 -0.23 9.35 -9.74
N PRO A 137 0.29 9.68 -10.93
CA PRO A 137 -0.26 9.14 -12.18
C PRO A 137 -0.18 7.61 -12.28
N ASN A 138 -1.26 6.97 -12.76
CA ASN A 138 -1.38 5.53 -12.91
C ASN A 138 -1.52 5.12 -14.38
N HIS A 139 -0.44 5.22 -15.15
CA HIS A 139 -0.48 5.01 -16.60
C HIS A 139 0.12 3.68 -17.07
N CYS A 140 0.89 3.01 -16.21
CA CYS A 140 1.51 1.72 -16.53
C CYS A 140 1.61 0.80 -15.31
N MET A 141 1.96 -0.47 -15.53
CA MET A 141 2.11 -1.48 -14.48
C MET A 141 3.18 -1.15 -13.43
N LEU A 142 4.14 -0.29 -13.77
CA LEU A 142 5.19 0.15 -12.84
C LEU A 142 4.76 1.36 -11.99
N SER A 143 3.61 1.99 -12.28
CA SER A 143 3.16 3.19 -11.58
C SER A 143 3.02 2.98 -10.06
N PRO A 144 2.49 1.86 -9.53
CA PRO A 144 2.44 1.64 -8.09
C PRO A 144 3.82 1.53 -7.43
N ILE A 145 4.82 1.05 -8.15
CA ILE A 145 6.21 0.97 -7.66
C ILE A 145 6.82 2.38 -7.64
N CYS A 146 6.71 3.10 -8.75
CA CYS A 146 7.21 4.47 -8.87
C CYS A 146 6.52 5.43 -7.90
N GLY A 147 5.20 5.32 -7.80
CA GLY A 147 4.35 6.09 -6.91
C GLY A 147 4.73 5.86 -5.45
N ALA A 148 4.82 4.61 -5.00
CA ALA A 148 5.26 4.31 -3.63
C ALA A 148 6.66 4.86 -3.33
N TYR A 149 7.61 4.73 -4.26
CA TYR A 149 8.98 5.24 -4.07
C TYR A 149 9.03 6.76 -3.95
N ARG A 150 8.17 7.50 -4.67
CA ARG A 150 8.17 8.97 -4.67
C ARG A 150 7.24 9.56 -3.60
N VAL A 151 6.09 8.94 -3.35
CA VAL A 151 5.03 9.49 -2.50
C VAL A 151 5.23 9.16 -1.03
N PHE A 152 5.64 7.93 -0.68
CA PHE A 152 5.79 7.57 0.73
C PHE A 152 6.84 8.40 1.49
N PRO A 153 8.03 8.71 0.92
CA PRO A 153 8.97 9.61 1.59
C PRO A 153 8.37 10.99 1.86
N GLU A 154 7.66 11.57 0.89
CA GLU A 154 7.02 12.88 1.04
C GLU A 154 5.90 12.87 2.08
N LEU A 155 5.10 11.79 2.12
CA LEU A 155 4.10 11.59 3.18
C LEU A 155 4.76 11.51 4.56
N HIS A 156 5.83 10.72 4.70
CA HIS A 156 6.57 10.61 5.96
C HIS A 156 7.14 11.96 6.41
N SER A 157 7.80 12.70 5.52
CA SER A 157 8.35 14.03 5.83
C SER A 157 7.24 15.00 6.26
N TYR A 158 6.14 15.06 5.51
CA TYR A 158 5.01 15.93 5.84
C TYR A 158 4.38 15.62 7.21
N ILE A 159 4.22 14.32 7.52
CA ILE A 159 3.69 13.86 8.81
C ILE A 159 4.66 14.24 9.94
N ALA A 160 5.96 13.99 9.76
CA ALA A 160 6.98 14.24 10.78
C ALA A 160 7.17 15.74 11.07
N GLU A 161 7.29 16.57 10.02
CA GLU A 161 7.48 18.03 10.15
C GLU A 161 6.33 18.72 10.89
N ARG A 162 5.14 18.13 10.83
CA ARG A 162 3.91 18.67 11.43
C ARG A 162 3.51 17.97 12.73
N GLY A 163 4.28 16.96 13.17
CA GLY A 163 3.96 16.18 14.37
C GLY A 163 2.61 15.47 14.29
N LEU A 164 2.20 15.04 13.09
CA LEU A 164 0.91 14.37 12.87
C LEU A 164 1.01 12.88 13.25
N ASN A 165 -0.12 12.30 13.65
CA ASN A 165 -0.25 10.86 13.89
C ASN A 165 -1.15 10.22 12.83
N ALA A 166 -0.61 9.97 11.65
CA ALA A 166 -1.36 9.47 10.50
C ALA A 166 -0.97 8.03 10.13
N TYR A 167 -1.91 7.10 10.22
CA TYR A 167 -1.71 5.68 9.89
C TYR A 167 -3.07 4.95 9.72
N PRO A 168 -3.10 3.74 9.12
CA PRO A 168 -2.05 3.13 8.30
C PRO A 168 -1.85 3.89 6.98
N PHE A 169 -0.79 3.55 6.25
CA PHE A 169 -0.56 4.10 4.91
C PHE A 169 -1.40 3.29 3.92
N ILE A 170 -2.22 3.96 3.11
CA ILE A 170 -3.16 3.31 2.20
C ILE A 170 -2.87 3.78 0.78
N GLU A 171 -2.75 2.82 -0.15
CA GLU A 171 -2.57 3.03 -1.60
C GLU A 171 -3.79 2.47 -2.33
N ILE A 172 -4.41 3.28 -3.19
CA ILE A 172 -5.61 2.91 -3.95
C ILE A 172 -5.40 3.24 -5.43
N CYS A 173 -5.32 2.22 -6.27
CA CYS A 173 -5.19 2.38 -7.72
C CYS A 173 -6.58 2.49 -8.35
N LYS A 174 -6.94 3.68 -8.86
CA LYS A 174 -8.25 3.98 -9.43
C LYS A 174 -8.12 4.74 -10.76
N GLY A 175 -8.38 4.04 -11.86
CA GLY A 175 -8.24 4.62 -13.20
C GLY A 175 -6.82 5.13 -13.44
N ASP A 176 -6.70 6.37 -13.90
CA ASP A 176 -5.42 7.02 -14.23
C ASP A 176 -4.68 7.62 -13.03
N LEU A 177 -5.16 7.40 -11.80
CA LEU A 177 -4.51 7.90 -10.58
C LEU A 177 -4.34 6.81 -9.53
N ILE A 178 -3.23 6.91 -8.80
CA ILE A 178 -3.01 6.24 -7.54
C ILE A 178 -3.26 7.26 -6.44
N HIS A 179 -4.20 6.96 -5.56
CA HIS A 179 -4.51 7.76 -4.40
C HIS A 179 -3.76 7.20 -3.19
N TYR A 180 -3.09 8.09 -2.48
CA TYR A 180 -2.45 7.77 -1.21
C TYR A 180 -3.17 8.49 -0.09
N MET A 181 -3.44 7.79 1.00
CA MET A 181 -3.97 8.42 2.20
C MET A 181 -3.46 7.79 3.49
N CYS A 182 -3.34 8.61 4.52
CA CYS A 182 -3.05 8.19 5.89
C CYS A 182 -4.11 8.84 6.80
N PRO A 183 -5.08 8.06 7.34
CA PRO A 183 -6.11 8.57 8.23
C PRO A 183 -5.52 9.28 9.45
N LEU A 184 -6.10 10.42 9.84
CA LEU A 184 -5.72 11.16 11.06
C LEU A 184 -6.65 10.87 12.24
N GLU A 185 -7.73 10.13 12.00
CA GLU A 185 -8.75 9.75 12.96
C GLU A 185 -9.25 8.33 12.67
N ASN A 186 -9.82 7.68 13.70
CA ASN A 186 -10.31 6.30 13.63
C ASN A 186 -9.31 5.33 12.97
N GLN A 187 -8.01 5.53 13.20
CA GLN A 187 -6.94 4.77 12.55
C GLN A 187 -7.07 3.26 12.81
N GLU A 188 -7.48 2.87 14.02
CA GLU A 188 -7.64 1.47 14.40
C GLU A 188 -8.72 0.75 13.59
N ALA A 189 -9.72 1.49 13.09
CA ALA A 189 -10.79 0.92 12.26
C ALA A 189 -10.30 0.48 10.88
N PHE A 190 -9.06 0.84 10.49
CA PHE A 190 -8.40 0.34 9.27
C PHE A 190 -7.52 -0.90 9.54
N SER A 191 -7.57 -1.46 10.75
CA SER A 191 -6.88 -2.70 11.11
C SER A 191 -7.68 -3.91 10.64
N VAL A 192 -6.99 -4.87 10.04
CA VAL A 192 -7.58 -6.19 9.76
C VAL A 192 -7.47 -7.09 10.99
N PRO A 193 -8.38 -8.07 11.19
CA PRO A 193 -8.40 -8.96 12.34
C PRO A 193 -7.07 -9.64 12.63
N GLU A 194 -6.32 -10.07 11.61
CA GLU A 194 -5.04 -10.77 11.78
C GLU A 194 -3.94 -9.87 12.38
N LEU A 195 -4.12 -8.55 12.32
CA LEU A 195 -3.26 -7.59 13.01
C LEU A 195 -3.53 -7.55 14.51
N LEU A 196 -4.79 -7.74 14.90
CA LEU A 196 -5.26 -7.70 16.29
C LEU A 196 -4.92 -8.99 17.01
N GLU A 197 -5.20 -10.15 16.41
CA GLU A 197 -4.90 -11.47 16.99
C GLU A 197 -3.41 -11.59 17.38
N LYS A 198 -2.51 -11.12 16.51
CA LYS A 198 -1.06 -11.12 16.78
C LYS A 198 -0.60 -10.12 17.83
N ARG A 199 -1.36 -9.06 18.13
CA ARG A 199 -1.06 -8.18 19.25
C ARG A 199 -1.36 -8.92 20.55
N THR A 200 -2.52 -9.55 20.63
CA THR A 200 -2.94 -10.35 21.80
C THR A 200 -1.95 -11.47 22.09
N GLU A 201 -1.54 -12.26 21.09
CA GLU A 201 -0.54 -13.33 21.27
C GLU A 201 0.78 -12.80 21.85
N LYS A 202 1.27 -11.65 21.34
CA LYS A 202 2.50 -11.03 21.84
C LYS A 202 2.36 -10.47 23.26
N GLU A 203 1.22 -9.88 23.58
CA GLU A 203 0.92 -9.36 24.91
C GLU A 203 0.88 -10.50 25.92
N GLU A 204 0.19 -11.60 25.60
CA GLU A 204 0.15 -12.82 26.42
C GLU A 204 1.54 -13.45 26.60
N GLU A 205 2.36 -13.54 25.55
CA GLU A 205 3.74 -14.04 25.66
C GLU A 205 4.63 -13.15 26.54
N THR A 206 4.40 -11.82 26.53
CA THR A 206 5.19 -10.86 27.31
C THR A 206 4.78 -10.88 28.77
N GLU A 207 3.48 -10.98 29.06
CA GLU A 207 2.97 -11.14 30.43
C GLU A 207 3.41 -12.47 31.04
N HIS A 208 3.40 -13.56 30.29
CA HIS A 208 3.88 -14.85 30.78
C HIS A 208 5.37 -14.81 31.14
N LYS A 209 6.22 -14.19 30.31
CA LYS A 209 7.66 -14.02 30.59
C LYS A 209 7.93 -13.14 31.80
N ASN A 210 7.16 -12.06 32.00
CA ASN A 210 7.32 -11.21 33.18
C ASN A 210 6.85 -11.93 34.45
N GLY A 211 5.76 -12.69 34.39
CA GLY A 211 5.25 -13.45 35.53
C GLY A 211 6.15 -14.61 35.97
N ASP A 212 6.94 -15.18 35.06
CA ASP A 212 7.93 -16.21 35.39
C ASP A 212 9.21 -15.58 36.00
N GLN A 213 9.65 -14.42 35.51
CA GLN A 213 10.78 -13.68 36.10
C GLN A 213 10.50 -13.15 37.52
N GLU A 214 9.25 -12.80 37.82
CA GLU A 214 8.85 -12.31 39.15
C GLU A 214 8.82 -13.45 40.18
N LYS A 215 8.44 -14.67 39.78
CA LYS A 215 8.48 -15.88 40.63
C LYS A 215 9.91 -16.36 40.92
N ASP A 216 10.79 -16.32 39.92
CA ASP A 216 12.20 -16.67 40.08
C ASP A 216 12.93 -15.69 41.02
N ALA A 217 12.51 -14.42 41.07
CA ALA A 217 13.04 -13.42 41.98
C ALA A 217 12.52 -13.56 43.43
N GLU A 218 11.29 -14.04 43.61
CA GLU A 218 10.72 -14.34 44.93
C GLU A 218 11.32 -15.60 45.56
N GLU A 219 11.58 -16.67 44.78
CA GLU A 219 12.22 -17.90 45.29
C GLU A 219 13.69 -17.70 45.69
N MET A 220 14.38 -16.70 45.13
CA MET A 220 15.78 -16.39 45.47
C MET A 220 15.93 -15.60 46.79
N HIS A 221 14.83 -15.13 47.39
CA HIS A 221 14.82 -14.37 48.64
C HIS A 221 14.27 -15.14 49.86
N THR A 222 13.95 -16.43 49.72
CA THR A 222 13.61 -17.37 50.81
C THR A 222 14.74 -18.35 51.10
#